data_AF-A0A535F7Z0-F1
#
_entry.id   AF-A0A535F7Z0-F1
#
_cell.length_a   1.000
_cell.length_b   1.000
_cell.length_c   1.000
_cell.angle_alpha   90.00
_cell.angle_beta   90.00
_cell.angle_gamma   90.00
#
_symmetry.space_group_name_H-M   'P 1'
#
loop_
_entity.id
_entity.type
_entity.pdbx_description
1 polymer ?
#
loop_
_entity_poly.entity_id
_entity_poly.type
_entity_poly.pdbx_seq_one_letter_code
_entity_poly.pdbx_strand_id
1 'polypeptide(L)'
;MNGVDILKYGHLTVLQTIDGFPESAWDTSGACGVWSVKDIIAHLASYEHVLVDVLTTFVDGGLTPSLTLFLESGGQFNDSEVAARKDKTV
;
A
#
# COMPACT_ATOMS: atom_id res chain seq x y z
N MET A 1 -10.90 -9.51 -17.82
CA MET A 1 -10.65 -8.66 -16.62
C MET A 1 -10.17 -7.31 -17.12
N ASN A 2 -10.83 -6.21 -16.77
CA ASN A 2 -10.48 -4.87 -17.24
C ASN A 2 -9.64 -4.14 -16.18
N GLY A 3 -8.47 -3.61 -16.55
CA GLY A 3 -7.54 -2.99 -15.60
C GLY A 3 -8.12 -1.76 -14.88
N VAL A 4 -8.89 -0.93 -15.58
CA VAL A 4 -9.53 0.26 -15.00
C VAL A 4 -10.57 -0.14 -13.95
N ASP A 5 -11.36 -1.17 -14.25
CA ASP A 5 -12.34 -1.71 -13.29
C ASP A 5 -11.65 -2.28 -12.06
N ILE A 6 -10.54 -3.03 -12.21
CA ILE A 6 -9.78 -3.57 -11.09
C ILE A 6 -9.28 -2.44 -10.18
N LEU A 7 -8.64 -1.41 -10.75
CA LEU A 7 -8.09 -0.31 -9.96
C LEU A 7 -9.20 0.48 -9.26
N LYS A 8 -10.27 0.79 -9.96
CA LYS A 8 -11.40 1.55 -9.41
C LYS A 8 -12.12 0.78 -8.32
N TYR A 9 -12.61 -0.43 -8.63
CA TYR A 9 -13.44 -1.18 -7.69
C TYR A 9 -12.62 -1.85 -6.59
N GLY A 10 -11.36 -2.21 -6.85
CA GLY A 10 -10.43 -2.68 -5.82
C GLY A 10 -10.17 -1.61 -4.77
N HIS A 11 -9.83 -0.38 -5.20
CA HIS A 11 -9.61 0.74 -4.28
C HIS A 11 -10.89 1.09 -3.49
N LEU A 12 -12.06 1.15 -4.17
CA LEU A 12 -13.33 1.39 -3.49
C LEU A 12 -13.67 0.31 -2.45
N THR A 13 -13.36 -0.95 -2.73
CA THR A 13 -13.57 -2.05 -1.77
C THR A 13 -12.74 -1.83 -0.50
N VAL A 14 -11.47 -1.41 -0.64
CA VAL A 14 -10.61 -1.11 0.51
C VAL A 14 -11.17 0.07 1.31
N LEU A 15 -11.51 1.17 0.66
CA LEU A 15 -12.07 2.35 1.33
C LEU A 15 -13.36 2.01 2.10
N GLN A 16 -14.31 1.34 1.45
CA GLN A 16 -15.57 0.93 2.07
C GLN A 16 -15.37 -0.03 3.25
N THR A 17 -14.36 -0.89 3.17
CA THR A 17 -14.04 -1.83 4.27
C THR A 17 -13.50 -1.10 5.49
N ILE A 18 -12.75 0.00 5.29
CA ILE A 18 -12.17 0.79 6.38
C ILE A 18 -13.15 1.85 6.91
N ASP A 19 -14.14 2.30 6.13
CA ASP A 19 -15.16 3.34 6.43
C ASP A 19 -16.16 3.01 7.55
N GLY A 20 -15.69 2.41 8.63
CA GLY A 20 -16.50 1.88 9.72
C GLY A 20 -15.75 0.87 10.57
N PHE A 21 -14.50 0.55 10.19
CA PHE A 21 -13.63 -0.26 11.02
C PHE A 21 -13.19 0.56 12.25
N PRO A 22 -13.42 0.04 13.47
CA PRO A 22 -13.23 0.83 14.69
C PRO A 22 -11.77 1.28 14.83
N GLU A 23 -11.57 2.59 14.99
CA GLU A 23 -10.23 3.21 15.14
C GLU A 23 -9.44 2.59 16.29
N SER A 24 -10.11 2.27 17.40
CA SER A 24 -9.51 1.59 18.55
C SER A 24 -8.90 0.22 18.23
N ALA A 25 -9.25 -0.39 17.09
CA ALA A 25 -8.74 -1.68 16.65
C ALA A 25 -7.64 -1.56 15.57
N TRP A 26 -7.33 -0.36 15.06
CA TRP A 26 -6.42 -0.18 13.91
C TRP A 26 -5.03 -0.75 14.16
N ASP A 27 -4.49 -0.51 15.35
CA ASP A 27 -3.16 -0.97 15.77
C ASP A 27 -3.19 -2.36 16.44
N THR A 28 -4.34 -3.04 16.48
CA THR A 28 -4.43 -4.40 17.04
C THR A 28 -3.63 -5.36 16.16
N SER A 29 -2.57 -5.94 16.72
CA SER A 29 -1.77 -6.95 16.03
C SER A 29 -2.58 -8.22 15.75
N GLY A 30 -2.22 -8.96 14.71
CA GLY A 30 -2.83 -10.25 14.39
C GLY A 30 -3.89 -10.23 13.29
N ALA A 31 -4.10 -9.09 12.62
CA ALA A 31 -5.00 -8.99 11.47
C ALA A 31 -4.49 -9.81 10.27
N CYS A 32 -3.17 -9.86 10.07
CA CYS A 32 -2.51 -10.76 9.12
C CYS A 32 -1.12 -11.15 9.64
N GLY A 33 -0.95 -12.38 10.12
CA GLY A 33 0.29 -12.78 10.80
C GLY A 33 0.54 -11.90 12.03
N VAL A 34 1.61 -11.11 12.02
CA VAL A 34 1.94 -10.14 13.09
C VAL A 34 1.43 -8.73 12.82
N TRP A 35 0.94 -8.45 11.61
CA TRP A 35 0.54 -7.12 11.19
C TRP A 35 -0.83 -6.73 11.74
N SER A 36 -0.94 -5.44 12.06
CA SER A 36 -2.19 -4.76 12.37
C SER A 36 -2.95 -4.36 11.10
N VAL A 37 -4.17 -3.84 11.23
CA VAL A 37 -4.92 -3.31 10.09
C VAL A 37 -4.19 -2.11 9.47
N LYS A 38 -3.63 -1.24 10.32
CA LYS A 38 -2.83 -0.11 9.86
C LYS A 38 -1.61 -0.53 9.05
N ASP A 39 -0.91 -1.59 9.49
CA ASP A 39 0.24 -2.15 8.76
C ASP A 39 -0.18 -2.67 7.37
N ILE A 40 -1.33 -3.34 7.28
CA ILE A 40 -1.86 -3.83 6.00
C ILE A 40 -2.19 -2.67 5.05
N ILE A 41 -2.80 -1.59 5.55
CA ILE A 41 -3.09 -0.40 4.74
C ILE A 41 -1.79 0.28 4.29
N ALA A 42 -0.78 0.37 5.15
CA ALA A 42 0.54 0.88 4.79
C ALA A 42 1.17 0.04 3.66
N HIS A 43 1.09 -1.29 3.75
CA HIS A 43 1.55 -2.19 2.71
C HIS A 43 0.83 -1.94 1.37
N LEU A 44 -0.51 -1.90 1.35
CA LEU A 44 -1.29 -1.68 0.13
C LEU A 44 -0.96 -0.32 -0.53
N ALA A 45 -0.91 0.76 0.27
CA ALA A 45 -0.56 2.09 -0.24
C ALA A 45 0.85 2.13 -0.86
N SER A 46 1.78 1.34 -0.31
CA SER A 46 3.15 1.26 -0.84
C SER A 46 3.18 0.64 -2.24
N TYR A 47 2.33 -0.35 -2.51
CA TYR A 47 2.18 -0.92 -3.85
C TYR A 47 1.42 0.00 -4.81
N GLU A 48 0.51 0.83 -4.33
CA GLU A 48 -0.09 1.88 -5.17
C GLU A 48 1.00 2.87 -5.67
N HIS A 49 1.96 3.25 -4.83
CA HIS A 49 3.10 4.07 -5.26
C HIS A 49 3.99 3.36 -6.29
N VAL A 50 4.31 2.08 -6.08
CA VAL A 50 5.06 1.28 -7.08
C VAL A 50 4.31 1.21 -8.40
N LEU A 51 2.98 1.04 -8.36
CA LEU A 51 2.16 1.01 -9.57
C LEU A 51 2.18 2.35 -10.31
N VAL A 52 2.07 3.48 -9.60
CA VAL A 52 2.18 4.82 -10.19
C VAL A 52 3.52 4.99 -10.91
N ASP A 53 4.62 4.55 -10.28
CA ASP A 53 5.95 4.61 -10.88
C ASP A 53 6.05 3.73 -12.14
N VAL A 54 5.53 2.50 -12.09
CA VAL A 54 5.47 1.61 -13.26
C VAL A 54 4.71 2.29 -14.41
N LEU A 55 3.52 2.86 -14.14
CA LEU A 55 2.73 3.56 -15.15
C LEU A 55 3.46 4.78 -15.70
N THR A 56 4.21 5.49 -14.86
CA THR A 56 5.02 6.66 -15.24
C THR A 56 6.08 6.31 -16.30
N THR A 57 6.62 5.08 -16.29
CA THR A 57 7.57 4.62 -17.32
C THR A 57 6.96 4.54 -18.71
N PHE A 58 5.63 4.43 -18.83
CA PHE A 58 4.93 4.31 -20.11
C PHE A 58 4.46 5.66 -20.69
N VAL A 59 4.48 6.73 -19.90
CA VAL A 59 3.98 8.05 -20.33
C VAL A 59 5.16 8.94 -20.71
N ASP A 60 5.90 9.48 -19.74
CA ASP A 60 6.93 10.50 -19.96
C ASP A 60 8.32 10.10 -19.43
N GLY A 61 8.48 8.90 -18.87
CA GLY A 61 9.78 8.43 -18.34
C GLY A 61 10.28 9.23 -17.13
N GLY A 62 9.36 9.65 -16.25
CA GLY A 62 9.66 10.37 -15.01
C GLY A 62 10.44 9.53 -13.97
N LEU A 63 10.77 10.16 -12.84
CA LEU A 63 11.42 9.47 -11.72
C LEU A 63 10.52 8.37 -11.16
N THR A 64 11.12 7.24 -10.80
CA THR A 64 10.41 6.06 -10.28
C THR A 64 10.96 5.62 -8.90
N PRO A 65 10.94 6.50 -7.88
CA PRO A 65 11.62 6.24 -6.61
C PRO A 65 11.09 5.02 -5.85
N SER A 66 9.77 4.78 -5.85
CA SER A 66 9.15 3.63 -5.21
C SER A 66 9.42 2.33 -5.97
N LEU A 67 9.41 2.35 -7.31
CA LEU A 67 9.81 1.19 -8.10
C LEU A 67 11.30 0.86 -7.94
N THR A 68 12.17 1.87 -7.93
CA THR A 68 13.60 1.69 -7.66
C THR A 68 13.80 1.05 -6.29
N LEU A 69 13.16 1.61 -5.25
CA LEU A 69 13.23 1.05 -3.90
C LEU A 69 12.70 -0.39 -3.85
N PHE A 70 11.59 -0.69 -4.52
CA PHE A 70 11.04 -2.05 -4.60
C PHE A 70 12.03 -3.05 -5.20
N LEU A 71 12.68 -2.69 -6.30
CA LEU A 71 13.65 -3.54 -6.99
C LEU A 71 14.93 -3.74 -6.16
N GLU A 72 15.37 -2.71 -5.44
CA GLU A 72 16.60 -2.75 -4.63
C GLU A 72 16.40 -3.41 -3.26
N SER A 73 15.20 -3.35 -2.69
CA SER A 73 14.91 -3.84 -1.33
C SER A 73 14.82 -5.37 -1.24
N GLY A 74 14.75 -6.08 -2.37
CA GLY A 74 14.57 -7.53 -2.39
C GLY A 74 13.35 -7.96 -1.55
N GLY A 75 13.55 -8.93 -0.66
CA GLY A 75 12.48 -9.43 0.22
C GLY A 75 12.10 -8.50 1.38
N GLN A 76 12.69 -7.31 1.51
CA GLN A 76 12.51 -6.42 2.67
C GLN A 76 11.57 -5.22 2.40
N PHE A 77 11.13 -5.02 1.16
CA PHE A 77 10.32 -3.87 0.77
C PHE A 77 9.12 -3.68 1.70
N ASN A 78 8.34 -4.74 1.90
CA ASN A 78 7.15 -4.74 2.74
C ASN A 78 7.43 -4.27 4.16
N ASP A 79 8.42 -4.88 4.82
CA ASP A 79 8.75 -4.58 6.21
C ASP A 79 9.24 -3.13 6.36
N SER A 80 10.06 -2.66 5.41
CA SER A 80 10.59 -1.29 5.44
C SER A 80 9.50 -0.23 5.22
N GLU A 81 8.61 -0.44 4.27
CA GLU A 81 7.55 0.51 3.94
C GLU A 81 6.45 0.56 5.02
N VAL A 82 6.14 -0.59 5.64
CA VAL A 82 5.25 -0.67 6.81
C VAL A 82 5.89 0.06 7.99
N ALA A 83 7.16 -0.23 8.29
CA ALA A 83 7.89 0.42 9.39
C ALA A 83 7.94 1.96 9.23
N ALA A 84 8.17 2.46 8.02
CA ALA A 84 8.23 3.89 7.72
C ALA A 84 6.89 4.64 7.94
N ARG A 85 5.77 3.92 8.05
CA ARG A 85 4.42 4.50 8.23
C ARG A 85 3.82 4.19 9.60
N LYS A 86 4.52 3.41 10.44
CA LYS A 86 4.01 2.92 11.72
C LYS A 86 3.55 4.05 12.65
N ASP A 87 4.34 5.11 12.74
CA ASP A 87 4.08 6.25 13.63
C ASP A 87 3.26 7.38 12.97
N LYS A 88 2.82 7.22 11.71
CA LYS A 88 1.97 8.23 11.06
C LYS A 88 0.58 8.20 11.68
N THR A 89 0.10 9.35 12.11
CA THR A 89 -1.30 9.58 12.48
C THR A 89 -2.02 10.27 11.32
N VAL A 90 -3.35 10.21 11.33
CA VAL A 90 -4.20 10.99 10.42
C VAL A 90 -4.10 12.48 10.75
#